data_AF-A0A835GXM7-F1
#
_entry.id   AF-A0A835GXM7-F1
#
_cell.length_a   1.000
_cell.length_b   1.000
_cell.length_c   1.000
_cell.angle_alpha   90.00
_cell.angle_beta   90.00
_cell.angle_gamma   90.00
#
_symmetry.space_group_name_H-M   'P 1'
#
loop_
_entity.id
_entity.type
_entity.pdbx_description
1 polymer ?
#
loop_
_entity_poly.entity_id
_entity_poly.type
_entity_poly.pdbx_seq_one_letter_code
_entity_poly.pdbx_strand_id
1 'polypeptide(L)'
;MSSSGNLDVPVVPREHATIQAKPVADHALQEVGLLTVPLFHTYGFFMCVRAIALGETSVYMQTFDFEGMLKALEAHCVTYMTASPPIMVALTKLAVVEKYDLSSLLMVQCGGAPLGKEAAVKFVARFPHVQLLPSPLQNCTGRGSMGRHWN
;
A
#
# COMPACT_ATOMS: atom_id res chain seq x y z
N MET A 1 -37.94 -6.75 33.51
CA MET A 1 -37.32 -5.53 32.93
C MET A 1 -35.93 -5.45 33.56
N SER A 2 -34.85 -5.90 32.95
CA SER A 2 -34.25 -5.40 31.72
C SER A 2 -33.42 -6.49 31.03
N SER A 3 -33.42 -6.48 29.70
CA SER A 3 -32.90 -7.47 28.78
C SER A 3 -31.59 -7.02 28.12
N SER A 4 -30.76 -8.00 27.71
CA SER A 4 -29.87 -7.98 26.52
C SER A 4 -28.68 -7.01 26.51
N GLY A 5 -27.47 -7.36 26.07
CA GLY A 5 -26.96 -8.58 25.47
C GLY A 5 -25.43 -8.50 25.39
N ASN A 6 -24.76 -9.61 25.71
CA ASN A 6 -23.35 -9.80 25.40
C ASN A 6 -23.21 -9.87 23.88
N LEU A 7 -22.44 -8.95 23.30
CA LEU A 7 -22.00 -9.08 21.91
C LEU A 7 -20.79 -10.02 21.93
N ASP A 8 -21.05 -11.31 21.69
CA ASP A 8 -20.04 -12.29 21.29
C ASP A 8 -19.35 -11.80 20.01
N VAL A 9 -18.20 -11.14 20.18
CA VAL A 9 -17.26 -10.95 19.07
C VAL A 9 -16.48 -12.26 18.96
N PRO A 10 -16.59 -13.01 17.86
CA PRO A 10 -15.84 -14.26 17.72
C PRO A 10 -14.35 -13.94 17.72
N VAL A 11 -13.65 -14.41 18.75
CA VAL A 11 -12.19 -14.44 18.79
C VAL A 11 -11.76 -15.49 17.77
N VAL A 12 -11.40 -15.05 16.57
CA VAL A 12 -10.84 -15.93 15.54
C VAL A 12 -9.55 -16.53 16.09
N PRO A 13 -9.44 -17.87 16.22
CA PRO A 13 -8.25 -18.52 16.73
C PRO A 13 -7.04 -18.15 15.89
N ARG A 14 -5.93 -17.79 16.57
CA ARG A 14 -4.61 -17.65 15.95
C ARG A 14 -4.06 -19.04 15.62
N GLU A 15 -4.62 -19.66 14.60
CA GLU A 15 -3.92 -20.73 13.89
C GLU A 15 -3.09 -20.13 12.77
N HIS A 16 -2.01 -20.81 12.44
CA HIS A 16 -1.00 -20.44 11.48
C HIS A 16 -1.61 -20.31 10.08
N ALA A 17 -2.32 -19.22 9.82
CA ALA A 17 -2.70 -18.82 8.48
C ALA A 17 -1.43 -18.34 7.80
N THR A 18 -0.67 -19.29 7.25
CA THR A 18 0.10 -19.05 6.03
C THR A 18 -0.87 -18.33 5.11
N ILE A 19 -0.73 -16.99 5.01
CA ILE A 19 -1.41 -16.20 3.99
C ILE A 19 -0.88 -16.79 2.69
N GLN A 20 -1.59 -17.77 2.15
CA GLN A 20 -1.41 -18.25 0.81
C GLN A 20 -1.70 -17.01 -0.04
N ALA A 21 -0.63 -16.32 -0.44
CA ALA A 21 -0.67 -15.42 -1.57
C ALA A 21 -1.27 -16.26 -2.69
N LYS A 22 -2.52 -15.97 -3.05
CA LYS A 22 -3.13 -16.53 -4.25
C LYS A 22 -2.10 -16.25 -5.34
N PRO A 23 -1.56 -17.28 -6.04
CA PRO A 23 -0.55 -17.04 -7.05
C PRO A 23 -1.20 -16.05 -8.01
N VAL A 24 -0.67 -14.83 -8.04
CA VAL A 24 -1.08 -13.79 -8.97
C VAL A 24 -0.89 -14.45 -10.33
N ALA A 25 -2.00 -14.55 -11.04
CA ALA A 25 -2.14 -15.40 -12.21
C ALA A 25 -0.96 -15.20 -13.16
N ASP A 26 -0.52 -16.33 -13.72
CA ASP A 26 0.41 -16.45 -14.83
C ASP A 26 0.05 -15.45 -15.94
N HIS A 27 0.66 -14.27 -15.88
CA HIS A 27 0.61 -13.28 -16.93
C HIS A 27 2.05 -12.89 -17.19
N ALA A 28 2.49 -13.19 -18.40
CA ALA A 28 3.75 -12.81 -19.01
C ALA A 28 3.90 -11.29 -19.21
N LEU A 29 3.44 -10.48 -18.24
CA LEU A 29 3.55 -9.04 -18.19
C LEU A 29 4.55 -8.69 -17.10
N GLN A 30 5.69 -8.15 -17.52
CA GLN A 30 6.77 -7.72 -16.65
C GLN A 30 6.23 -6.81 -15.53
N GLU A 31 6.35 -7.23 -14.28
CA GLU A 31 5.91 -6.41 -13.14
C GLU A 31 6.76 -5.14 -13.08
N VAL A 32 6.14 -4.00 -13.39
CA VAL A 32 6.78 -2.69 -13.30
C VAL A 32 6.39 -2.02 -11.98
N GLY A 33 7.40 -1.70 -11.19
CA GLY A 33 7.31 -0.98 -9.92
C GLY A 33 7.55 0.50 -10.05
N LEU A 34 6.88 1.32 -9.25
CA LEU A 34 7.24 2.73 -9.05
C LEU A 34 7.66 2.99 -7.60
N LEU A 35 8.90 3.43 -7.43
CA LEU A 35 9.39 3.93 -6.14
C LEU A 35 9.22 5.45 -6.09
N THR A 36 8.23 5.91 -5.33
CA THR A 36 8.03 7.34 -5.05
C THR A 36 8.84 7.81 -3.82
N VAL A 37 9.52 6.89 -3.14
CA VAL A 37 10.25 7.16 -1.89
C VAL A 37 11.73 7.39 -2.20
N PRO A 38 12.36 8.46 -1.68
CA PRO A 38 13.77 8.72 -1.92
C PRO A 38 14.70 7.60 -1.43
N LEU A 39 15.76 7.31 -2.18
CA LEU A 39 16.71 6.25 -1.87
C LEU A 39 17.59 6.52 -0.64
N PHE A 40 17.68 7.77 -0.17
CA PHE A 40 18.37 8.08 1.10
C PHE A 40 17.55 7.64 2.33
N HIS A 41 16.27 7.33 2.16
CA HIS A 41 15.42 6.79 3.22
C HIS A 41 15.53 5.27 3.24
N THR A 42 15.70 4.67 4.43
CA THR A 42 15.90 3.21 4.59
C THR A 42 14.84 2.37 3.86
N TYR A 43 13.59 2.83 3.86
CA TYR A 43 12.53 2.17 3.10
C TYR A 43 12.77 2.20 1.58
N GLY A 44 13.07 3.37 1.00
CA GLY A 44 13.33 3.48 -0.45
C GLY A 44 14.56 2.68 -0.86
N PHE A 45 15.63 2.71 -0.04
CA PHE A 45 16.82 1.89 -0.25
C PHE A 45 16.50 0.39 -0.22
N PHE A 46 15.76 -0.08 0.78
CA PHE A 46 15.39 -1.49 0.91
C PHE A 46 14.53 -1.97 -0.27
N MET A 47 13.58 -1.15 -0.73
CA MET A 47 12.76 -1.47 -1.90
C MET A 47 13.61 -1.56 -3.19
N CYS A 48 14.61 -0.68 -3.34
CA CYS A 48 15.55 -0.71 -4.46
C CYS A 48 16.41 -2.00 -4.45
N VAL A 49 16.98 -2.34 -3.30
CA VAL A 49 17.76 -3.60 -3.14
C VAL A 49 16.88 -4.82 -3.43
N ARG A 50 15.63 -4.82 -2.96
CA ARG A 50 14.68 -5.91 -3.26
C ARG A 50 14.42 -6.02 -4.77
N ALA A 51 14.14 -4.91 -5.44
CA ALA A 51 13.89 -4.89 -6.87
C ALA A 51 15.08 -5.46 -7.66
N ILE A 52 16.30 -5.08 -7.29
CA ILE A 52 17.54 -5.63 -7.87
C ILE A 52 17.65 -7.13 -7.59
N ALA A 53 17.42 -7.56 -6.35
CA ALA A 53 17.54 -8.96 -5.95
C ALA A 53 16.53 -9.88 -6.65
N LEU A 54 15.34 -9.35 -6.98
CA LEU A 54 14.27 -10.08 -7.66
C LEU A 54 14.30 -9.90 -9.20
N GLY A 55 15.18 -9.05 -9.73
CA GLY A 55 15.22 -8.72 -11.16
C GLY A 55 13.99 -7.95 -11.65
N GLU A 56 13.30 -7.24 -10.75
CA GLU A 56 12.11 -6.45 -11.06
C GLU A 56 12.47 -5.21 -11.88
N THR A 57 11.55 -4.80 -12.77
CA THR A 57 11.66 -3.50 -13.44
C THR A 57 11.10 -2.42 -12.54
N SER A 58 11.91 -1.42 -12.21
CA SER A 58 11.49 -0.32 -11.32
C SER A 58 11.77 1.03 -11.96
N VAL A 59 10.76 1.90 -11.90
CA VAL A 59 10.82 3.30 -12.28
C VAL A 59 11.14 4.12 -11.04
N TYR A 60 12.09 5.04 -11.18
CA TYR A 60 12.56 5.92 -10.12
C TYR A 60 12.38 7.38 -10.53
N MET A 61 11.95 8.21 -9.58
CA MET A 61 11.88 9.65 -9.77
C MET A 61 13.05 10.32 -9.03
N GLN A 62 13.83 11.15 -9.72
CA GLN A 62 14.92 11.92 -9.08
C GLN A 62 14.39 12.90 -8.03
N THR A 63 13.30 13.59 -8.37
CA THR A 63 12.58 14.49 -7.49
C THR A 63 11.10 14.12 -7.54
N PHE A 64 10.45 14.06 -6.37
CA PHE A 64 9.03 13.77 -6.31
C PHE A 64 8.22 14.94 -6.92
N ASP A 65 7.42 14.62 -7.92
CA ASP A 65 6.38 15.48 -8.49
C ASP A 65 5.11 14.66 -8.64
N PHE A 66 3.98 15.16 -8.14
CA PHE A 66 2.74 14.38 -8.12
C PHE A 66 2.19 14.14 -9.52
N GLU A 67 2.22 15.14 -10.40
CA GLU A 67 1.77 14.94 -11.79
C GLU A 67 2.75 14.11 -12.60
N GLY A 68 4.06 14.31 -12.41
CA GLY A 68 5.10 13.46 -12.97
C GLY A 68 4.96 11.99 -12.55
N MET A 69 4.57 11.74 -11.30
CA MET A 69 4.26 10.39 -10.80
C MET A 69 3.08 9.78 -11.56
N LEU A 70 1.98 10.53 -11.76
CA LEU A 70 0.82 10.06 -12.52
C LEU A 70 1.16 9.76 -13.99
N LYS A 71 1.95 10.64 -14.62
CA LYS A 71 2.48 10.41 -15.98
C LYS A 71 3.34 9.15 -16.06
N ALA A 72 4.17 8.90 -15.05
CA ALA A 72 5.01 7.71 -14.99
C ALA A 72 4.17 6.43 -14.80
N LEU A 73 3.11 6.48 -13.98
CA LEU A 73 2.19 5.35 -13.80
C LEU A 73 1.55 4.94 -15.13
N GLU A 74 1.06 5.91 -15.89
CA GLU A 74 0.45 5.70 -17.21
C GLU A 74 1.48 5.27 -18.27
N ALA A 75 2.57 6.02 -18.42
CA ALA A 75 3.56 5.80 -19.49
C ALA A 75 4.33 4.47 -19.36
N HIS A 76 4.51 3.98 -18.13
CA HIS A 76 5.24 2.73 -17.85
C HIS A 76 4.33 1.57 -17.45
N CYS A 77 3.00 1.73 -17.54
CA CYS A 77 2.02 0.71 -17.16
C CYS A 77 2.32 0.10 -15.78
N VAL A 78 2.56 0.95 -14.79
CA VAL A 78 3.03 0.52 -13.47
C VAL A 78 1.99 -0.36 -12.79
N THR A 79 2.43 -1.56 -12.41
CA THR A 79 1.58 -2.59 -11.78
C THR A 79 1.57 -2.48 -10.26
N TYR A 80 2.67 -2.01 -9.67
CA TYR A 80 2.78 -1.82 -8.23
C TYR A 80 3.49 -0.50 -7.90
N MET A 81 3.08 0.18 -6.83
CA MET A 81 3.80 1.34 -6.33
C MET A 81 3.91 1.35 -4.81
N THR A 82 5.00 1.93 -4.31
CA THR A 82 5.10 2.30 -2.90
C THR A 82 4.62 3.73 -2.72
N ALA A 83 3.78 4.00 -1.73
CA ALA A 83 3.27 5.33 -1.43
C ALA A 83 3.44 5.69 0.05
N SER A 84 3.55 6.98 0.34
CA SER A 84 3.44 7.49 1.70
C SER A 84 1.99 7.92 1.98
N PRO A 85 1.55 8.04 3.26
CA PRO A 85 0.21 8.51 3.56
C PRO A 85 -0.17 9.86 2.90
N PRO A 86 0.74 10.86 2.77
CA PRO A 86 0.47 12.07 1.99
C PRO A 86 0.10 11.79 0.52
N ILE A 87 0.80 10.86 -0.14
CA ILE A 87 0.51 10.48 -1.54
C ILE A 87 -0.86 9.80 -1.62
N MET A 88 -1.17 8.91 -0.68
CA MET A 88 -2.50 8.27 -0.61
C MET A 88 -3.62 9.31 -0.49
N VAL A 89 -3.44 10.31 0.37
CA VAL A 89 -4.41 11.40 0.52
C VAL A 89 -4.53 12.21 -0.78
N ALA A 90 -3.41 12.54 -1.43
CA ALA A 90 -3.42 13.26 -2.70
C ALA A 90 -4.16 12.48 -3.80
N LEU A 91 -3.92 11.18 -3.93
CA LEU A 91 -4.61 10.29 -4.88
C LEU A 91 -6.13 10.26 -4.68
N THR A 92 -6.60 10.43 -3.43
CA THR A 92 -8.04 10.46 -3.12
C THR A 92 -8.70 11.83 -3.28
N LYS A 93 -7.94 12.93 -3.18
CA LYS A 93 -8.49 14.28 -3.11
C LYS A 93 -8.35 15.09 -4.39
N LEU A 94 -7.30 14.83 -5.17
CA LEU A 94 -6.97 15.67 -6.32
C LEU A 94 -7.69 15.17 -7.58
N ALA A 95 -8.49 16.04 -8.20
CA ALA A 95 -9.20 15.74 -9.44
C ALA A 95 -8.27 15.49 -10.64
N VAL A 96 -7.03 15.98 -10.58
CA VAL A 96 -6.01 15.77 -11.64
C VAL A 96 -5.75 14.29 -11.92
N VAL A 97 -5.99 13.43 -10.93
CA VAL A 97 -5.83 11.97 -11.05
C VAL A 97 -6.77 11.37 -12.09
N GLU A 98 -7.93 11.98 -12.35
CA GLU A 98 -8.93 11.49 -13.33
C GLU A 98 -8.49 11.69 -14.77
N LYS A 99 -7.44 12.49 -15.00
CA LYS A 99 -6.88 12.74 -16.33
C LYS A 99 -5.95 11.65 -16.83
N TYR A 100 -5.55 10.72 -15.96
CA TYR A 100 -4.56 9.68 -16.25
C TYR A 100 -5.17 8.30 -16.15
N ASP A 101 -4.76 7.39 -17.04
CA ASP A 101 -5.14 5.98 -16.96
C ASP A 101 -4.29 5.23 -15.93
N LEU A 102 -4.92 4.85 -14.82
CA LEU A 102 -4.33 4.06 -13.73
C LEU A 102 -4.92 2.64 -13.67
N SER A 103 -5.49 2.14 -14.76
CA SER A 103 -6.05 0.78 -14.84
C SER A 103 -4.99 -0.33 -14.71
N SER A 104 -3.75 -0.04 -15.09
CA SER A 104 -2.60 -0.93 -14.97
C SER A 104 -2.14 -1.13 -13.52
N LEU A 105 -2.47 -0.21 -12.62
CA LEU A 105 -2.09 -0.29 -11.22
C LEU A 105 -2.93 -1.35 -10.53
N LEU A 106 -2.26 -2.36 -9.95
CA LEU A 106 -2.91 -3.48 -9.25
C LEU A 106 -2.66 -3.44 -7.75
N MET A 107 -1.54 -2.84 -7.32
CA MET A 107 -1.12 -2.87 -5.93
C MET A 107 -0.48 -1.56 -5.48
N VAL A 108 -0.88 -1.08 -4.29
CA VAL A 108 -0.24 0.05 -3.63
C VAL A 108 0.19 -0.37 -2.23
N GLN A 109 1.48 -0.25 -1.96
CA GLN A 109 2.03 -0.46 -0.64
C GLN A 109 2.23 0.87 0.09
N CYS A 110 1.45 1.12 1.14
CA CYS A 110 1.60 2.32 1.95
C CYS A 110 2.55 2.08 3.13
N GLY A 111 3.55 2.94 3.32
CA GLY A 111 4.56 2.79 4.38
C GLY A 111 4.99 4.11 5.03
N GLY A 112 5.74 3.99 6.14
CA GLY A 112 6.42 5.11 6.80
C GLY A 112 5.63 5.81 7.92
N ALA A 113 4.31 5.78 7.90
CA ALA A 113 3.47 6.28 9.00
C ALA A 113 2.06 5.66 8.96
N PRO A 114 1.30 5.66 10.08
CA PRO A 114 -0.04 5.08 10.12
C PRO A 114 -0.97 5.73 9.10
N LEU A 115 -1.52 4.93 8.18
CA LEU A 115 -2.55 5.38 7.25
C LEU A 115 -3.87 5.58 8.02
N GLY A 116 -4.47 6.75 7.91
CA GLY A 116 -5.79 7.02 8.48
C GLY A 116 -6.85 6.12 7.84
N LYS A 117 -7.72 5.50 8.65
CA LYS A 117 -8.79 4.61 8.17
C LYS A 117 -9.65 5.28 7.10
N GLU A 118 -9.97 6.55 7.27
CA GLU A 118 -10.76 7.33 6.30
C GLU A 118 -10.06 7.47 4.95
N ALA A 119 -8.74 7.70 4.92
CA ALA A 119 -7.97 7.81 3.69
C ALA A 119 -7.91 6.46 2.96
N ALA A 120 -7.74 5.35 3.71
CA ALA A 120 -7.76 4.01 3.14
C ALA A 120 -9.12 3.68 2.51
N VAL A 121 -10.23 3.98 3.20
CA VAL A 121 -11.58 3.75 2.68
C VAL A 121 -11.84 4.56 1.42
N LYS A 122 -11.48 5.85 1.40
CA LYS A 122 -11.62 6.70 0.21
C LYS A 122 -10.78 6.21 -0.97
N PHE A 123 -9.58 5.68 -0.68
CA PHE A 123 -8.72 5.11 -1.71
C PHE A 123 -9.35 3.87 -2.35
N VAL A 124 -9.79 2.91 -1.54
CA VAL A 124 -10.43 1.68 -2.03
C VAL A 124 -11.74 1.99 -2.78
N ALA A 125 -12.51 2.99 -2.33
CA ALA A 125 -13.71 3.42 -3.03
C ALA A 125 -13.43 4.02 -4.41
N ARG A 126 -12.29 4.73 -4.56
CA ARG A 126 -11.88 5.36 -5.82
C ARG A 126 -11.19 4.38 -6.77
N PHE A 127 -10.46 3.41 -6.22
CA PHE A 127 -9.68 2.41 -6.96
C PHE A 127 -10.05 1.00 -6.50
N PRO A 128 -11.22 0.48 -6.88
CA PRO A 128 -11.70 -0.82 -6.39
C PRO A 128 -10.89 -2.01 -6.92
N HIS A 129 -10.16 -1.84 -8.03
CA HIS A 129 -9.28 -2.85 -8.61
C HIS A 129 -7.89 -2.90 -7.96
N VAL A 130 -7.53 -1.91 -7.14
CA VAL A 130 -6.19 -1.77 -6.55
C VAL A 130 -6.16 -2.34 -5.14
N GLN A 131 -5.25 -3.28 -4.90
CA GLN A 131 -5.01 -3.83 -3.57
C GLN A 131 -4.14 -2.88 -2.74
N LEU A 132 -4.69 -2.40 -1.62
CA LEU A 132 -3.96 -1.59 -0.66
C LEU A 132 -3.30 -2.48 0.40
N LEU A 133 -1.96 -2.54 0.40
CA LEU A 133 -1.18 -3.30 1.36
C LEU A 133 -0.47 -2.36 2.36
N PRO A 134 -0.57 -2.61 3.68
CA PRO A 134 0.29 -1.96 4.64
C PRO A 134 1.73 -2.46 4.48
N SER A 135 2.70 -1.56 4.53
CA SER A 135 4.12 -1.94 4.57
C SER A 135 4.43 -2.66 5.89
N PRO A 136 5.19 -3.78 5.86
CA PRO A 136 5.59 -4.50 7.07
C PRO A 136 6.30 -3.60 8.09
N LEU A 137 7.00 -2.56 7.62
CA LEU A 137 7.72 -1.61 8.47
C LEU A 137 6.80 -0.57 9.15
N GLN A 138 5.56 -0.42 8.68
CA GLN A 138 4.64 0.59 9.22
C GLN A 138 4.20 0.28 10.67
N ASN A 139 4.26 -0.98 11.09
CA ASN A 139 3.91 -1.38 12.45
C ASN A 139 5.05 -1.14 13.47
N CYS A 140 6.27 -0.80 13.00
CA CYS A 140 7.45 -0.62 13.84
C CYS A 140 7.64 0.83 14.32
N THR A 141 7.00 1.82 13.68
CA THR A 141 6.97 3.22 14.14
C THR A 141 5.78 3.44 15.07
N GLY A 142 6.06 3.32 16.37
CA GLY A 142 5.06 3.19 17.44
C GLY A 142 3.92 4.23 17.45
N ARG A 143 2.70 3.70 17.59
CA ARG A 143 1.68 4.30 18.46
C ARG A 143 1.16 3.20 19.38
N GLY A 144 1.53 3.30 20.65
CA GLY A 144 1.05 2.43 21.70
C GLY A 144 -0.47 2.48 21.81
N SER A 145 -1.10 1.33 21.63
CA SER A 145 -2.29 0.92 22.37
C SER A 145 -2.18 -0.58 22.67
N MET A 146 -1.04 -1.01 23.22
CA MET A 146 -0.94 -2.32 23.84
C MET A 146 -1.40 -2.14 25.29
N GLY A 147 -2.71 -2.33 25.49
CA GLY A 147 -3.29 -2.45 26.82
C GLY A 147 -2.57 -3.56 27.58
N ARG A 148 -2.06 -3.21 28.75
CA ARG A 148 -1.47 -4.10 29.74
C ARG A 148 -2.41 -5.27 30.03
N HIS A 149 -1.89 -6.50 29.98
CA HIS A 149 -1.79 -7.47 31.08
C HIS A 149 -1.66 -8.89 30.49
N TRP A 150 -0.47 -9.46 30.62
CA TRP A 150 -0.31 -10.89 30.86
C TRP A 150 0.12 -11.02 32.33
N ASN A 151 -0.53 -11.96 33.01
CA ASN A 151 -0.63 -12.20 34.46
C ASN A 151 -1.61 -11.30 35.23
#